data_AF-A0A1B9S4G2-F1
#
_entry.id   AF-A0A1B9S4G2-F1
#
_cell.length_a   1.000
_cell.length_b   1.000
_cell.length_c   1.000
_cell.angle_alpha   90.00
_cell.angle_beta   90.00
_cell.angle_gamma   90.00
#
_symmetry.space_group_name_H-M   'P 1'
#
loop_
_entity.id
_entity.type
_entity.pdbx_description
1 polymer ?
#
loop_
_entity_poly.entity_id
_entity_poly.type
_entity_poly.pdbx_seq_one_letter_code
_entity_poly.pdbx_strand_id
1 'polypeptide(L)'
;MEDRTKSIETLSAEEREEILIDVARTLEGAAREALVEGDQKFAEFSRNMAEAIRINADELAHEDPENADKVFQQASEVISHFKVTHPYRLISTAVH
;
A
#
# COMPACT_ATOMS: atom_id res chain seq x y z
N MET A 1 -18.90 -18.12 9.62
CA MET A 1 -18.08 -18.99 8.74
C MET A 1 -17.16 -18.06 7.98
N GLU A 2 -15.86 -18.26 8.20
CA GLU A 2 -14.65 -17.60 7.68
C GLU A 2 -14.82 -16.33 6.83
N ASP A 3 -14.51 -15.17 7.42
CA ASP A 3 -14.04 -13.99 6.69
C ASP A 3 -12.69 -14.36 6.05
N ARG A 4 -12.74 -14.96 4.86
CA ARG A 4 -11.55 -15.18 4.02
C ARG A 4 -11.21 -13.88 3.30
N THR A 5 -10.86 -12.83 4.05
CA THR A 5 -9.92 -11.86 3.52
C THR A 5 -8.66 -12.68 3.24
N LYS A 6 -8.38 -12.96 1.96
CA LYS A 6 -7.26 -13.83 1.58
C LYS A 6 -5.98 -13.19 2.10
N SER A 7 -5.46 -13.72 3.21
CA SER A 7 -4.17 -13.32 3.75
C SER A 7 -3.09 -13.64 2.72
N ILE A 8 -2.20 -12.68 2.49
CA ILE A 8 -1.11 -12.88 1.53
C ILE A 8 -0.08 -13.87 2.07
N GLU A 9 -0.08 -14.15 3.39
CA GLU A 9 0.81 -15.12 4.06
C GLU A 9 0.84 -16.48 3.36
N THR A 10 -0.31 -16.93 2.84
CA THR A 10 -0.47 -18.23 2.18
C THR A 10 -0.02 -18.28 0.72
N LEU A 11 0.36 -17.14 0.13
CA LEU A 11 0.79 -17.02 -1.25
C LEU A 11 2.29 -17.35 -1.41
N SER A 12 2.71 -17.60 -2.65
CA SER A 12 4.13 -17.75 -2.95
C SER A 12 4.91 -16.48 -2.61
N ALA A 13 6.23 -16.62 -2.40
CA ALA A 13 7.09 -15.47 -2.14
C ALA A 13 7.01 -14.44 -3.28
N GLU A 14 7.07 -14.89 -4.53
CA GLU A 14 6.95 -14.04 -5.72
C GLU A 14 5.63 -13.25 -5.74
N GLU A 15 4.49 -13.92 -5.47
CA GLU A 15 3.19 -13.24 -5.40
C GLU A 15 3.11 -12.25 -4.24
N ARG A 16 3.68 -12.57 -3.07
CA ARG A 16 3.72 -11.66 -1.92
C ARG A 16 4.55 -10.42 -2.21
N GLU A 17 5.73 -10.60 -2.81
CA GLU A 17 6.61 -9.50 -3.19
C GLU A 17 5.90 -8.55 -4.17
N GLU A 18 5.26 -9.10 -5.20
CA GLU A 18 4.49 -8.32 -6.17
C GLU A 18 3.38 -7.50 -5.50
N ILE A 19 2.62 -8.13 -4.59
CA ILE A 19 1.55 -7.45 -3.85
C ILE A 19 2.10 -6.34 -2.94
N LEU A 20 3.23 -6.56 -2.26
CA LEU A 20 3.89 -5.55 -1.43
C LEU A 20 4.38 -4.36 -2.28
N ILE A 21 4.95 -4.63 -3.46
CA ILE A 21 5.36 -3.60 -4.41
C ILE A 21 4.14 -2.79 -4.89
N ASP A 22 3.04 -3.45 -5.21
CA ASP A 22 1.83 -2.79 -5.72
C ASP A 22 1.11 -1.96 -4.65
N VAL A 23 1.06 -2.43 -3.40
CA VAL A 23 0.49 -1.63 -2.30
C VAL A 23 1.37 -0.41 -2.02
N ALA A 24 2.70 -0.53 -2.10
CA ALA A 24 3.61 0.61 -1.96
C ALA A 24 3.42 1.65 -3.08
N ARG A 25 3.28 1.21 -4.34
CA ARG A 25 2.94 2.09 -5.47
C ARG A 25 1.63 2.83 -5.25
N THR A 26 0.63 2.14 -4.70
CA THR A 26 -0.67 2.73 -4.38
C THR A 26 -0.57 3.78 -3.27
N LEU A 27 0.22 3.52 -2.21
CA LEU A 27 0.51 4.49 -1.15
C LEU A 27 1.20 5.75 -1.69
N GLU A 28 2.15 5.62 -2.63
CA GLU A 28 2.75 6.77 -3.30
C GLU A 28 1.75 7.59 -4.11
N GLY A 29 0.83 6.93 -4.80
CA GLY A 29 -0.26 7.60 -5.50
C GLY A 29 -1.11 8.43 -4.54
N ALA A 30 -1.55 7.81 -3.45
CA ALA A 30 -2.31 8.48 -2.38
C ALA A 30 -1.52 9.63 -1.74
N ALA A 31 -0.20 9.45 -1.52
CA ALA A 31 0.65 10.50 -1.00
C ALA A 31 0.74 11.72 -1.93
N ARG A 32 0.81 11.49 -3.25
CA ARG A 32 0.82 12.56 -4.26
C ARG A 32 -0.52 13.29 -4.30
N GLU A 33 -1.63 12.57 -4.29
CA GLU A 33 -2.98 13.14 -4.24
C GLU A 33 -3.15 14.01 -2.99
N ALA A 34 -2.83 13.46 -1.81
CA ALA A 34 -2.88 14.18 -0.54
C ALA A 34 -2.03 15.45 -0.55
N LEU A 35 -0.84 15.41 -1.15
CA LEU A 35 0.03 16.58 -1.25
C LEU A 35 -0.61 17.68 -2.12
N VAL A 36 -1.25 17.31 -3.23
CA VAL A 36 -1.97 18.26 -4.10
C VAL A 36 -3.17 18.88 -3.37
N GLU A 37 -3.84 18.11 -2.52
CA GLU A 37 -4.97 18.57 -1.71
C GLU A 37 -4.56 19.32 -0.43
N GLY A 38 -3.26 19.38 -0.13
CA GLY A 38 -2.68 20.13 0.99
C GLY A 38 -2.53 19.34 2.29
N ASP A 39 -2.85 18.04 2.30
CA ASP A 39 -2.60 17.15 3.44
C ASP A 39 -1.14 16.65 3.45
N GLN A 40 -0.25 17.55 3.87
CA GLN A 40 1.19 17.28 3.95
C GLN A 40 1.53 16.14 4.92
N LYS A 41 0.76 15.99 6.01
CA LYS A 41 1.02 14.96 7.03
C LYS A 41 0.73 13.58 6.48
N PHE A 42 -0.43 13.40 5.84
CA PHE A 42 -0.77 12.14 5.20
C PHE A 42 0.19 11.82 4.05
N ALA A 43 0.56 12.83 3.26
CA ALA A 43 1.51 12.67 2.15
C ALA A 43 2.88 12.17 2.64
N GLU A 44 3.46 12.79 3.66
CA GLU A 44 4.74 12.38 4.21
C GLU A 44 4.68 10.97 4.83
N PHE A 45 3.64 10.72 5.64
CA PHE A 45 3.43 9.40 6.25
C PHE A 45 3.32 8.28 5.22
N SER A 46 2.46 8.45 4.21
CA SER A 46 2.21 7.44 3.18
C SER A 46 3.44 7.22 2.29
N ARG A 47 4.20 8.28 1.98
CA ARG A 47 5.46 8.16 1.24
C ARG A 47 6.50 7.37 2.03
N ASN A 48 6.68 7.67 3.30
CA ASN A 48 7.64 6.97 4.15
C ASN A 48 7.28 5.49 4.31
N MET A 49 5.98 5.17 4.45
CA MET A 49 5.50 3.80 4.48
C MET A 49 5.75 3.08 3.14
N ALA A 50 5.45 3.71 2.00
CA ALA A 50 5.71 3.12 0.68
C ALA A 50 7.21 2.87 0.43
N GLU A 51 8.08 3.76 0.87
CA GLU A 51 9.54 3.58 0.80
C GLU A 51 9.99 2.41 1.67
N ALA A 52 9.54 2.35 2.93
CA ALA A 52 9.87 1.24 3.82
C ALA A 52 9.41 -0.12 3.26
N ILE A 53 8.21 -0.20 2.70
CA ILE A 53 7.70 -1.44 2.09
C ILE A 53 8.58 -1.85 0.91
N ARG A 54 8.90 -0.92 0.00
CA ARG A 54 9.74 -1.24 -1.18
C ARG A 54 11.15 -1.71 -0.82
N ILE A 55 11.76 -1.10 0.20
CA ILE A 55 13.11 -1.48 0.65
C ILE A 55 13.12 -2.92 1.19
N ASN A 56 12.05 -3.34 1.86
CA ASN A 56 11.98 -4.63 2.55
C ASN A 56 11.11 -5.67 1.83
N ALA A 57 10.61 -5.40 0.62
CA ALA A 57 9.61 -6.23 -0.04
C ALA A 57 10.12 -7.67 -0.28
N ASP A 58 11.33 -7.80 -0.82
CA ASP A 58 11.98 -9.08 -1.09
C ASP A 58 12.20 -9.88 0.22
N GLU A 59 12.76 -9.24 1.25
CA GLU A 59 13.03 -9.87 2.56
C GLU A 59 11.72 -10.32 3.24
N LEU A 60 10.70 -9.46 3.31
CA LEU A 60 9.40 -9.81 3.88
C LEU A 60 8.72 -10.94 3.10
N ALA A 61 8.83 -10.92 1.77
CA ALA A 61 8.25 -11.94 0.92
C ALA A 61 8.96 -13.30 1.05
N HIS A 62 10.26 -13.35 1.29
CA HIS A 62 10.98 -14.62 1.39
C HIS A 62 11.10 -15.14 2.81
N GLU A 63 11.35 -14.26 3.77
CA GLU A 63 11.80 -14.62 5.11
C GLU A 63 10.70 -14.51 6.17
N ASP A 64 9.73 -13.60 5.99
CA ASP A 64 8.71 -13.32 7.02
C ASP A 64 7.28 -13.12 6.45
N PRO A 65 6.60 -14.22 6.06
CA PRO A 65 5.24 -14.17 5.51
C PRO A 65 4.20 -13.55 6.44
N GLU A 66 4.34 -13.74 7.74
CA GLU A 66 3.41 -13.23 8.74
C GLU A 66 3.51 -11.70 8.80
N ASN A 67 4.73 -11.16 8.85
CA ASN A 67 4.91 -9.71 8.84
C ASN A 67 4.62 -9.08 7.47
N ALA A 68 4.88 -9.78 6.36
CA ALA A 68 4.43 -9.35 5.04
C ALA A 68 2.92 -9.10 5.03
N ASP A 69 2.11 -10.03 5.57
CA ASP A 69 0.66 -9.87 5.62
C ASP A 69 0.25 -8.71 6.54
N LYS A 70 0.85 -8.57 7.73
CA LYS A 70 0.56 -7.43 8.63
C LYS A 70 0.86 -6.09 7.97
N VAL A 71 2.00 -5.98 7.30
CA VAL A 71 2.39 -4.76 6.57
C VAL A 71 1.40 -4.46 5.45
N PHE A 72 0.99 -5.48 4.69
CA PHE A 72 -0.03 -5.34 3.64
C PHE A 72 -1.38 -4.89 4.19
N GLN A 73 -1.86 -5.46 5.31
CA GLN A 73 -3.11 -5.05 5.95
C GLN A 73 -3.04 -3.60 6.42
N GLN A 74 -1.97 -3.20 7.10
CA GLN A 74 -1.77 -1.81 7.55
C GLN A 74 -1.77 -0.83 6.37
N ALA A 75 -1.02 -1.14 5.31
CA ALA A 75 -1.00 -0.30 4.11
C ALA A 75 -2.39 -0.19 3.45
N SER A 76 -3.12 -1.32 3.40
CA SER A 76 -4.48 -1.37 2.86
C SER A 76 -5.47 -0.55 3.68
N GLU A 77 -5.35 -0.56 5.01
CA GLU A 77 -6.14 0.28 5.92
C GLU A 77 -5.88 1.78 5.68
N VAL A 78 -4.61 2.18 5.56
CA VAL A 78 -4.21 3.57 5.27
C VAL A 78 -4.79 4.03 3.94
N ILE A 79 -4.67 3.22 2.89
CA ILE A 79 -5.24 3.51 1.57
C ILE A 79 -6.77 3.60 1.63
N SER A 80 -7.42 2.68 2.36
CA SER A 80 -8.88 2.65 2.51
C SER A 80 -9.37 3.91 3.21
N HIS A 81 -8.72 4.31 4.31
CA HIS A 81 -9.04 5.51 5.05
C HIS A 81 -8.93 6.76 4.16
N PHE A 82 -7.87 6.88 3.37
CA PHE A 82 -7.69 7.97 2.43
C PHE A 82 -8.80 8.05 1.37
N LYS A 83 -9.21 6.91 0.81
CA LYS A 83 -10.30 6.86 -0.18
C LYS A 83 -11.66 7.27 0.39
N VAL A 84 -11.90 6.99 1.68
CA VAL A 84 -13.14 7.40 2.36
C VAL A 84 -13.14 8.90 2.63
N THR A 85 -12.00 9.47 3.00
CA THR A 85 -11.88 10.91 3.27
C THR A 85 -11.79 11.75 2.00
N HIS A 86 -11.31 11.18 0.89
CA HIS A 86 -11.12 11.86 -0.40
C HIS A 86 -11.86 11.13 -1.54
N PRO A 87 -13.19 11.22 -1.61
CA PRO A 87 -14.01 10.45 -2.55
C PRO A 87 -13.85 10.87 -4.02
N TYR A 88 -13.30 12.05 -4.29
CA TYR A 88 -13.07 12.55 -5.65
C TYR A 88 -11.59 12.41 -6.02
N ARG A 89 -11.21 11.26 -6.59
CA ARG A 89 -9.83 11.08 -7.10
C ARG A 89 -9.55 12.04 -8.25
N LEU A 90 -8.41 12.72 -8.19
CA LEU A 90 -7.83 13.37 -9.37
C LEU A 90 -7.35 12.27 -10.33
N ILE A 91 -8.23 11.82 -11.23
CA ILE A 91 -7.83 10.98 -12.35
C ILE A 91 -6.97 11.85 -13.27
N SER A 92 -5.64 11.77 -13.13
CA SER A 92 -4.73 12.34 -14.11
C SER A 92 -4.90 11.56 -15.43
N THR A 93 -5.63 12.15 -16.37
CA THR A 93 -5.83 11.60 -17.72
C THR A 93 -4.60 11.84 -18.61
N ALA A 94 -3.38 11.72 -18.07
CA ALA A 94 -2.17 11.77 -18.87
C ALA A 94 -2.01 10.41 -19.57
N VAL A 95 -2.71 10.25 -20.70
CA VAL A 95 -2.42 9.19 -21.68
C VAL A 95 -1.09 9.56 -22.35
N HIS A 96 -0.08 8.70 -22.21
CA HIS A 96 1.16 8.80 -22.99
C HIS A 96 1.05 7.94 -24.25
#